data_AF-A0A4R7FDE4-F1
#
_entry.id   AF-A0A4R7FDE4-F1
#
_cell.length_a   1.000
_cell.length_b   1.000
_cell.length_c   1.000
_cell.angle_alpha   90.00
_cell.angle_beta   90.00
_cell.angle_gamma   90.00
#
_symmetry.space_group_name_H-M   'P 1'
#
loop_
_entity.id
_entity.type
_entity.pdbx_description
1 polymer ?
#
loop_
_entity_poly.entity_id
_entity_poly.type
_entity_poly.pdbx_seq_one_letter_code
_entity_poly.pdbx_strand_id
1 'polypeptide(L)'
;MRLPSTPRHASRGQSARSLLLLALVCCAAPAFAQKPVYRCETAGRVSYSDAPCVGAKEIDATPTQGMDKMTGKSRKGKDVRRDEYNTALAEAIQPLTGMNADEYRVHQRRFKHSPADKLECARLDNRLPGLKTAVQAAAANDLAQAEVDLYQARKRFNDLNC
;
A
#
# COMPACT_ATOMS: atom_id res chain seq x y z
N MET A 1 39.86 36.94 46.64
CA MET A 1 39.32 36.69 45.28
C MET A 1 38.50 35.40 45.32
N ARG A 2 37.26 35.43 44.83
CA ARG A 2 36.27 34.32 44.84
C ARG A 2 36.25 33.60 43.47
N LEU A 3 35.68 32.39 43.49
CA LEU A 3 35.08 31.55 42.42
C LEU A 3 35.98 30.43 41.84
N PRO A 4 35.40 29.34 41.27
CA PRO A 4 34.29 28.53 41.79
C PRO A 4 34.49 27.01 41.61
N SER A 5 33.68 26.25 42.33
CA SER A 5 33.41 24.82 42.23
C SER A 5 32.78 24.40 40.88
N THR A 6 33.19 23.24 40.36
CA THR A 6 32.60 22.58 39.19
C THR A 6 31.49 21.59 39.60
N PRO A 7 30.33 21.54 38.91
CA PRO A 7 29.36 20.47 39.09
C PRO A 7 29.63 19.30 38.13
N ARG A 8 29.59 18.07 38.64
CA ARG A 8 29.42 16.84 37.84
C ARG A 8 27.93 16.62 37.63
N HIS A 9 27.43 16.83 36.41
CA HIS A 9 26.09 16.40 36.04
C HIS A 9 26.11 15.00 35.43
N ALA A 10 25.32 14.12 36.05
CA ALA A 10 25.11 12.73 35.66
C ALA A 10 24.36 12.64 34.32
N SER A 11 25.05 12.16 33.29
CA SER A 11 24.47 11.76 32.00
C SER A 11 24.00 10.30 32.10
N ARG A 12 22.79 10.07 32.63
CA ARG A 12 22.21 8.71 32.71
C ARG A 12 20.78 8.61 32.14
N GLY A 13 20.24 9.72 31.61
CA GLY A 13 18.85 9.81 31.15
C GLY A 13 18.63 9.97 29.64
N GLN A 14 19.68 10.13 28.83
CA GLN A 14 19.52 10.42 27.39
C GLN A 14 19.50 9.17 26.49
N SER A 15 20.14 8.07 26.90
CA SER A 15 20.33 6.89 26.05
C SER A 15 19.05 6.07 25.82
N ALA A 16 18.09 6.12 26.76
CA ALA A 16 16.86 5.33 26.68
C ALA A 16 15.81 5.93 25.72
N ARG A 17 15.85 7.25 25.49
CA ARG A 17 14.88 7.94 24.60
C ARG A 17 15.19 7.74 23.12
N SER A 18 16.46 7.59 22.76
CA SER A 18 16.89 7.40 21.37
C SER A 18 16.56 6.01 20.82
N LEU A 19 16.52 4.98 21.68
CA LEU A 19 16.16 3.61 21.27
C LEU A 19 14.66 3.45 21.02
N LEU A 20 13.81 4.22 21.71
CA LEU A 20 12.35 4.17 21.51
C LEU A 20 11.90 4.82 20.20
N LEU A 21 12.65 5.81 19.71
CA LEU A 21 12.35 6.49 18.44
C LEU A 21 12.73 5.65 17.20
N LEU A 22 13.72 4.76 17.32
CA LEU A 22 14.15 3.91 16.19
C LEU A 22 13.17 2.75 15.91
N ALA A 23 12.43 2.30 16.92
CA ALA A 23 11.48 1.19 16.80
C ALA A 23 10.15 1.62 16.13
N LEU A 24 9.80 2.90 16.14
CA LEU A 24 8.51 3.38 15.62
C LEU A 24 8.48 3.55 14.08
N VAL A 25 9.63 3.46 13.41
CA VAL A 25 9.75 3.77 11.96
C VAL A 25 9.48 2.55 11.06
N CYS A 26 9.43 1.33 11.59
CA CYS A 26 9.33 0.11 10.76
C CYS A 26 7.90 -0.33 10.37
N CYS A 27 6.83 0.29 10.85
CA CYS A 27 5.46 -0.21 10.61
C CYS A 27 4.65 0.54 9.54
N ALA A 28 5.22 1.52 8.85
CA ALA A 28 4.51 2.29 7.81
C ALA A 28 4.78 1.74 6.41
N ALA A 29 4.54 0.45 6.17
CA ALA A 29 4.47 -0.06 4.80
C ALA A 29 3.03 0.16 4.29
N PRO A 30 2.81 0.94 3.21
CA PRO A 30 1.48 1.06 2.63
C PRO A 30 1.06 -0.30 2.08
N ALA A 31 0.10 -0.93 2.73
CA ALA A 31 -0.54 -2.13 2.21
C ALA A 31 -1.40 -1.73 0.99
N PHE A 32 -1.03 -2.18 -0.21
CA PHE A 32 -1.84 -1.98 -1.42
C PHE A 32 -3.14 -2.79 -1.31
N ALA A 33 -4.15 -2.17 -0.71
CA ALA A 33 -5.34 -2.88 -0.33
C ALA A 33 -6.37 -3.00 -1.46
N GLN A 34 -6.32 -2.14 -2.49
CA GLN A 34 -7.11 -2.28 -3.72
C GLN A 34 -6.22 -2.54 -4.92
N LYS A 35 -6.66 -3.40 -5.85
CA LYS A 35 -5.95 -3.59 -7.11
C LYS A 35 -6.04 -2.29 -7.91
N PRO A 36 -4.90 -1.70 -8.32
CA PRO A 36 -4.93 -0.50 -9.14
C PRO A 36 -5.59 -0.79 -10.49
N VAL A 37 -6.32 0.21 -10.99
CA VAL A 37 -6.78 0.21 -12.38
C VAL A 37 -5.79 1.04 -13.19
N TYR A 38 -5.49 0.56 -14.39
CA TYR A 38 -4.52 1.15 -15.29
C TYR A 38 -5.21 1.76 -16.49
N ARG A 39 -4.82 2.99 -16.81
CA ARG A 39 -5.14 3.65 -18.07
C ARG A 39 -3.99 3.42 -19.06
N CYS A 40 -4.26 2.65 -20.10
CA CYS A 40 -3.32 2.29 -21.16
C CYS A 40 -3.64 3.09 -22.42
N GLU A 41 -2.64 3.74 -23.02
CA GLU A 41 -2.75 4.36 -24.33
C GLU A 41 -2.00 3.50 -25.35
N THR A 42 -2.69 2.99 -26.37
CA THR A 42 -2.07 2.20 -27.42
C THR A 42 -2.66 2.59 -28.77
N ALA A 43 -1.80 2.98 -29.72
CA ALA A 43 -2.20 3.41 -31.06
C ALA A 43 -3.32 4.49 -31.07
N GLY A 44 -3.26 5.44 -30.14
CA GLY A 44 -4.26 6.52 -30.01
C GLY A 44 -5.58 6.11 -29.37
N ARG A 45 -5.74 4.87 -28.90
CA ARG A 45 -6.91 4.42 -28.14
C ARG A 45 -6.57 4.29 -26.66
N VAL A 46 -7.48 4.77 -25.82
CA VAL A 46 -7.39 4.67 -24.36
C VAL A 46 -8.21 3.46 -23.91
N SER A 47 -7.59 2.57 -23.15
CA SER A 47 -8.28 1.44 -22.51
C SER A 47 -8.04 1.45 -21.01
N TYR A 48 -9.06 1.03 -20.25
CA TYR A 48 -9.00 0.89 -18.79
C TYR A 48 -9.03 -0.59 -18.45
N SER A 49 -8.04 -1.06 -17.71
CA SER A 49 -7.95 -2.47 -17.32
C SER A 49 -7.29 -2.60 -15.95
N ASP A 50 -7.65 -3.66 -15.24
CA ASP A 50 -6.98 -4.17 -14.05
C ASP A 50 -5.64 -4.86 -14.38
N ALA A 51 -5.38 -5.15 -15.66
CA ALA A 51 -4.09 -5.64 -16.11
C ALA A 51 -3.10 -4.48 -16.37
N PRO A 52 -1.87 -4.54 -15.82
CA PRO A 52 -0.86 -3.52 -16.08
C PRO A 52 -0.39 -3.53 -17.55
N CYS A 53 -0.02 -2.37 -18.06
CA CYS A 53 0.63 -2.18 -19.36
C CYS A 53 1.89 -1.31 -19.21
N VAL A 54 2.76 -1.30 -20.23
CA VAL A 54 3.95 -0.44 -20.26
C VAL A 54 3.52 1.03 -20.36
N GLY A 55 4.14 1.91 -19.57
CA GLY A 55 3.77 3.33 -19.51
C GLY A 55 2.39 3.61 -18.87
N ALA A 56 1.77 2.61 -18.23
CA ALA A 56 0.44 2.75 -17.64
C ALA A 56 0.38 3.85 -16.57
N LYS A 57 -0.64 4.71 -16.68
CA LYS A 57 -1.03 5.62 -15.60
C LYS A 57 -1.99 4.90 -14.67
N GLU A 58 -1.58 4.79 -13.41
CA GLU A 58 -2.41 4.25 -12.34
C GLU A 58 -3.49 5.27 -12.00
N ILE A 59 -4.74 4.84 -12.01
CA ILE A 59 -5.90 5.68 -11.68
C ILE A 59 -6.54 5.18 -10.39
N ASP A 60 -7.00 6.12 -9.57
CA ASP A 60 -7.87 5.79 -8.45
C ASP A 60 -9.23 5.38 -9.01
N ALA A 61 -9.56 4.10 -8.80
CA ALA A 61 -10.82 3.51 -9.21
C ALA A 61 -11.67 3.13 -8.01
N THR A 62 -11.49 3.79 -6.85
CA THR A 62 -12.35 3.62 -5.69
C THR A 62 -13.81 3.72 -6.13
N PRO A 63 -14.59 2.62 -6.06
CA PRO A 63 -15.95 2.63 -6.55
C PRO A 63 -16.75 3.65 -5.75
N THR A 64 -17.35 4.62 -6.45
CA THR A 64 -18.27 5.54 -5.80
C THR A 64 -19.47 4.73 -5.34
N GLN A 65 -19.75 4.75 -4.04
CA GLN A 65 -20.96 4.13 -3.52
C GLN A 65 -22.14 4.96 -4.02
N GLY A 66 -22.76 4.50 -5.11
CA GLY A 66 -23.95 5.14 -5.68
C GLY A 66 -25.09 5.24 -4.65
N MET A 67 -26.16 5.92 -5.03
CA MET A 67 -27.31 6.17 -4.16
C MET A 67 -27.96 4.86 -3.65
N ASP A 68 -27.90 4.62 -2.33
CA ASP A 68 -28.35 3.37 -1.69
C ASP A 68 -29.88 3.23 -1.69
N LYS A 69 -30.61 4.30 -1.35
CA LYS A 69 -32.08 4.27 -1.22
C LYS A 69 -32.73 5.59 -1.64
N MET A 70 -33.81 5.49 -2.43
CA MET A 70 -34.84 6.54 -2.58
C MET A 70 -36.23 6.10 -2.08
N THR A 71 -36.48 4.80 -1.89
CA THR A 71 -37.82 4.24 -1.60
C THR A 71 -37.82 3.15 -0.52
N GLY A 72 -36.89 3.22 0.46
CA GLY A 72 -36.87 2.34 1.63
C GLY A 72 -36.18 0.96 1.44
N LYS A 73 -35.99 0.48 0.20
CA LYS A 73 -35.24 -0.76 -0.11
C LYS A 73 -33.84 -0.44 -0.66
N SER A 74 -32.80 -1.10 -0.11
CA SER A 74 -31.40 -0.94 -0.55
C SER A 74 -31.23 -1.59 -1.92
N ARG A 75 -30.61 -0.86 -2.85
CA ARG A 75 -30.25 -1.36 -4.19
C ARG A 75 -28.74 -1.56 -4.35
N LYS A 76 -27.98 -1.60 -3.27
CA LYS A 76 -26.52 -1.84 -3.30
C LYS A 76 -26.19 -3.12 -4.06
N GLY A 77 -25.14 -3.07 -4.87
CA GLY A 77 -24.57 -4.24 -5.55
C GLY A 77 -24.06 -5.30 -4.56
N LYS A 78 -23.92 -6.55 -5.03
CA LYS A 78 -23.43 -7.66 -4.19
C LYS A 78 -21.99 -7.43 -3.72
N ASP A 79 -21.17 -6.87 -4.60
CA ASP A 79 -19.80 -6.39 -4.37
C ASP A 79 -19.76 -5.33 -3.28
N VAL A 80 -20.56 -4.27 -3.39
CA VAL A 80 -20.61 -3.18 -2.39
C VAL A 80 -21.01 -3.72 -1.02
N ARG A 81 -22.07 -4.55 -0.96
CA ARG A 81 -22.49 -5.17 0.32
C ARG A 81 -21.41 -6.07 0.93
N ARG A 82 -20.63 -6.77 0.09
CA ARG A 82 -19.55 -7.64 0.54
C ARG A 82 -18.40 -6.83 1.12
N ASP A 83 -18.03 -5.73 0.47
CA ASP A 83 -16.98 -4.84 0.96
C ASP A 83 -17.39 -4.16 2.26
N GLU A 84 -18.62 -3.64 2.38
CA GLU A 84 -19.13 -3.07 3.63
C GLU A 84 -19.08 -4.07 4.79
N TYR A 85 -19.51 -5.31 4.53
CA TYR A 85 -19.44 -6.37 5.53
C TYR A 85 -18.00 -6.69 5.95
N ASN A 86 -17.07 -6.78 4.98
CA ASN A 86 -15.67 -7.07 5.27
C ASN A 86 -15.01 -5.94 6.07
N THR A 87 -15.31 -4.68 5.74
CA THR A 87 -14.83 -3.51 6.48
C THR A 87 -15.36 -3.51 7.91
N ALA A 88 -16.67 -3.69 8.10
CA ALA A 88 -17.28 -3.74 9.44
C ALA A 88 -16.71 -4.89 10.28
N LEU A 89 -16.47 -6.05 9.67
CA LEU A 89 -15.81 -7.16 10.34
C LEU A 89 -14.38 -6.81 10.74
N ALA A 90 -13.61 -6.17 9.86
CA ALA A 90 -12.24 -5.77 10.14
C ALA A 90 -12.15 -4.79 11.32
N GLU A 91 -13.02 -3.77 11.34
CA GLU A 91 -13.11 -2.80 12.42
C GLU A 91 -13.47 -3.47 13.76
N ALA A 92 -14.42 -4.42 13.75
CA ALA A 92 -14.84 -5.13 14.94
C ALA A 92 -13.73 -5.99 15.57
N ILE A 93 -12.83 -6.56 14.75
CA ILE A 93 -11.73 -7.41 15.23
C ILE A 93 -10.40 -6.67 15.36
N GLN A 94 -10.31 -5.42 14.90
CA GLN A 94 -9.09 -4.61 14.96
C GLN A 94 -8.46 -4.55 16.36
N PRO A 95 -9.21 -4.42 17.48
CA PRO A 95 -8.61 -4.43 18.83
C PRO A 95 -7.90 -5.75 19.19
N LEU A 96 -8.26 -6.85 18.51
CA LEU A 96 -7.68 -8.18 18.73
C LEU A 96 -6.53 -8.45 17.76
N THR A 97 -6.64 -8.00 16.52
CA THR A 97 -5.67 -8.29 15.45
C THR A 97 -4.61 -7.20 15.29
N GLY A 98 -4.90 -5.98 15.73
CA GLY A 98 -4.12 -4.78 15.44
C GLY A 98 -4.19 -4.32 13.98
N MET A 99 -4.88 -5.04 13.10
CA MET A 99 -4.95 -4.75 11.67
C MET A 99 -6.10 -3.80 11.37
N ASN A 100 -5.83 -2.77 10.56
CA ASN A 100 -6.91 -1.97 9.97
C ASN A 100 -7.62 -2.71 8.82
N ALA A 101 -8.69 -2.13 8.27
CA ALA A 101 -9.49 -2.75 7.22
C ALA A 101 -8.69 -3.09 5.94
N ASP A 102 -7.74 -2.24 5.57
CA ASP A 102 -6.91 -2.41 4.37
C ASP A 102 -5.89 -3.54 4.55
N GLU A 103 -5.21 -3.56 5.70
CA GLU A 103 -4.29 -4.64 6.10
C GLU A 103 -5.01 -5.98 6.21
N TYR A 104 -6.21 -5.98 6.82
CA TYR A 104 -7.02 -7.17 6.96
C TYR A 104 -7.47 -7.71 5.60
N ARG A 105 -7.83 -6.84 4.65
CA ARG A 105 -8.17 -7.24 3.28
C ARG A 105 -6.99 -7.88 2.56
N VAL A 106 -5.80 -7.32 2.70
CA VAL A 106 -4.55 -7.91 2.16
C VAL A 106 -4.28 -9.27 2.82
N HIS A 107 -4.39 -9.35 4.14
CA HIS A 107 -4.22 -10.59 4.89
C HIS A 107 -5.20 -11.68 4.44
N GLN A 108 -6.49 -11.36 4.30
CA GLN A 108 -7.51 -12.30 3.82
C GLN A 108 -7.20 -12.82 2.41
N ARG A 109 -6.82 -11.93 1.46
CA ARG A 109 -6.45 -12.34 0.10
C ARG A 109 -5.26 -13.29 0.11
N ARG A 110 -4.20 -12.92 0.84
CA ARG A 110 -2.94 -13.65 0.86
C ARG A 110 -2.95 -14.85 1.78
N PHE A 111 -3.98 -15.05 2.60
CA PHE A 111 -4.05 -16.16 3.55
C PHE A 111 -3.84 -17.53 2.86
N LYS A 112 -4.44 -17.70 1.68
CA LYS A 112 -4.39 -18.92 0.86
C LYS A 112 -3.12 -19.09 0.03
N HIS A 113 -2.25 -18.08 -0.02
CA HIS A 113 -1.03 -18.12 -0.83
C HIS A 113 0.02 -19.04 -0.22
N SER A 114 0.87 -19.63 -1.06
CA SER A 114 2.01 -20.41 -0.60
C SER A 114 2.99 -19.52 0.19
N PRO A 115 3.84 -20.09 1.07
CA PRO A 115 4.86 -19.30 1.76
C PRO A 115 5.79 -18.54 0.82
N ALA A 116 6.13 -19.14 -0.33
CA ALA A 116 6.96 -18.51 -1.36
C ALA A 116 6.25 -17.31 -2.00
N ASP A 117 4.96 -17.44 -2.32
CA ASP A 117 4.18 -16.34 -2.91
C ASP A 117 3.96 -15.20 -1.91
N LYS A 118 3.75 -15.52 -0.62
CA LYS A 118 3.66 -14.52 0.45
C LYS A 118 4.95 -13.69 0.54
N LEU A 119 6.10 -14.36 0.48
CA LEU A 119 7.41 -13.69 0.51
C LEU A 119 7.61 -12.82 -0.73
N GLU A 120 7.25 -13.32 -1.92
CA GLU A 120 7.39 -12.55 -3.16
C GLU A 120 6.44 -11.34 -3.19
N CYS A 121 5.20 -11.48 -2.70
CA CYS A 121 4.30 -10.34 -2.53
C CYS A 121 4.89 -9.29 -1.59
N ALA A 122 5.44 -9.69 -0.44
CA ALA A 122 6.09 -8.77 0.48
C ALA A 122 7.31 -8.08 -0.16
N ARG A 123 8.09 -8.79 -0.97
CA ARG A 123 9.20 -8.20 -1.74
C ARG A 123 8.71 -7.17 -2.74
N LEU A 124 7.62 -7.46 -3.46
CA LEU A 124 7.03 -6.56 -4.45
C LEU A 124 6.38 -5.34 -3.81
N ASP A 125 5.70 -5.48 -2.67
CA ASP A 125 5.17 -4.34 -1.89
C ASP A 125 6.26 -3.32 -1.57
N ASN A 126 7.45 -3.79 -1.21
CA ASN A 126 8.60 -2.94 -0.91
C ASN A 126 9.27 -2.35 -2.17
N ARG A 127 9.26 -3.09 -3.29
CA ARG A 127 9.97 -2.68 -4.52
C ARG A 127 9.15 -1.72 -5.39
N LEU A 128 7.83 -1.91 -5.46
CA LEU A 128 6.95 -1.14 -6.35
C LEU A 128 7.01 0.38 -6.13
N PRO A 129 7.01 0.91 -4.89
CA PRO A 129 7.14 2.35 -4.66
C PRO A 129 8.43 2.94 -5.26
N GLY A 130 9.56 2.26 -5.08
CA GLY A 130 10.84 2.69 -5.63
C GLY A 130 10.85 2.72 -7.16
N LEU A 131 10.25 1.72 -7.82
CA LEU A 131 10.11 1.69 -9.28
C LEU A 131 9.18 2.80 -9.80
N LYS A 132 8.09 3.11 -9.06
CA LYS A 132 7.21 4.23 -9.39
C LYS A 132 7.96 5.56 -9.35
N THR A 133 8.74 5.80 -8.29
CA THR A 133 9.58 7.00 -8.17
C THR A 133 10.66 7.05 -9.24
N ALA A 134 11.28 5.92 -9.59
CA ALA A 134 12.29 5.85 -10.65
C ALA A 134 11.73 6.30 -12.00
N VAL A 135 10.52 5.85 -12.39
CA VAL A 135 9.86 6.33 -13.61
C VAL A 135 9.57 7.83 -13.56
N GLN A 136 9.11 8.34 -12.42
CA GLN A 136 8.82 9.78 -12.26
C GLN A 136 10.06 10.66 -12.34
N ALA A 137 11.22 10.14 -11.94
CA ALA A 137 12.50 10.87 -11.92
C ALA A 137 13.39 10.58 -13.14
N ALA A 138 13.03 9.64 -14.01
CA ALA A 138 13.87 9.19 -15.11
C ALA A 138 14.08 10.27 -16.17
N ALA A 139 15.32 10.39 -16.65
CA ALA A 139 15.64 11.16 -17.84
C ALA A 139 15.09 10.47 -19.10
N ALA A 140 14.92 11.21 -20.19
CA ALA A 140 14.33 10.70 -21.44
C ALA A 140 15.00 9.41 -21.98
N ASN A 141 16.32 9.29 -21.79
CA ASN A 141 17.08 8.12 -22.27
C ASN A 141 16.85 6.86 -21.41
N ASP A 142 16.51 7.01 -20.13
CA ASP A 142 16.33 5.90 -19.18
C ASP A 142 14.86 5.57 -18.92
N LEU A 143 13.95 6.45 -19.33
CA LEU A 143 12.51 6.35 -19.08
C LEU A 143 11.93 5.03 -19.59
N ALA A 144 12.26 4.64 -20.82
CA ALA A 144 11.75 3.40 -21.42
C ALA A 144 12.13 2.16 -20.59
N GLN A 145 13.36 2.10 -20.08
CA GLN A 145 13.81 0.98 -19.24
C GLN A 145 13.10 1.01 -17.88
N ALA A 146 13.00 2.18 -17.25
CA ALA A 146 12.31 2.33 -15.97
C ALA A 146 10.83 1.90 -16.06
N GLU A 147 10.16 2.25 -17.16
CA GLU A 147 8.76 1.86 -17.40
C GLU A 147 8.60 0.35 -17.61
N VAL A 148 9.54 -0.30 -18.31
CA VAL A 148 9.55 -1.76 -18.49
C VAL A 148 9.76 -2.47 -17.15
N ASP A 149 10.69 -1.99 -16.31
CA ASP A 149 10.95 -2.57 -15.00
C ASP A 149 9.72 -2.45 -14.07
N LEU A 150 9.06 -1.29 -14.09
CA LEU A 150 7.83 -1.07 -13.35
C LEU A 150 6.69 -1.97 -13.86
N TYR A 151 6.56 -2.12 -15.18
CA TYR A 151 5.58 -3.01 -15.79
C TYR A 151 5.78 -4.46 -15.36
N GLN A 152 7.02 -4.98 -15.43
CA GLN A 152 7.32 -6.36 -15.04
C GLN A 152 6.97 -6.62 -13.57
N ALA A 153 7.32 -5.68 -12.68
CA ALA A 153 6.98 -5.78 -11.26
C ALA A 153 5.45 -5.76 -11.01
N ARG A 154 4.73 -4.84 -11.67
CA ARG A 154 3.26 -4.76 -11.59
C ARG A 154 2.59 -6.02 -12.13
N LYS A 155 3.08 -6.56 -13.26
CA LYS A 155 2.58 -7.80 -13.83
C LYS A 155 2.72 -8.95 -12.84
N ARG A 156 3.93 -9.12 -12.27
CA ARG A 156 4.17 -10.18 -11.27
C ARG A 156 3.28 -10.03 -10.04
N PHE A 157 3.08 -8.80 -9.57
CA PHE A 157 2.19 -8.49 -8.44
C PHE A 157 0.75 -8.93 -8.73
N ASN A 158 0.24 -8.62 -9.92
CA ASN A 158 -1.10 -9.00 -10.34
C ASN A 158 -1.23 -10.52 -10.55
N ASP A 159 -0.25 -11.16 -11.19
CA ASP A 159 -0.25 -12.61 -11.47
C ASP A 159 -0.29 -13.43 -10.16
N LEU A 160 0.42 -12.96 -9.13
CA LEU A 160 0.42 -13.58 -7.79
C LEU A 160 -0.82 -13.26 -6.95
N ASN A 161 -1.71 -12.38 -7.43
CA ASN A 161 -2.81 -11.83 -6.64
C ASN A 161 -2.35 -11.31 -5.27
N CYS A 162 -1.24 -10.59 -5.28
CA CYS A 162 -0.94 -9.66 -4.20
C CYS A 162 -2.03 -8.56 -4.20
#